data_AF-A0A5P9D393-F1
#
_entry.id   AF-A0A5P9D393-F1
#
_cell.length_a   1.000
_cell.length_b   1.000
_cell.length_c   1.000
_cell.angle_alpha   90.00
_cell.angle_beta   90.00
_cell.angle_gamma   90.00
#
_symmetry.space_group_name_H-M   'P 1'
#
loop_
_entity.id
_entity.type
_entity.pdbx_description
1 polymer ?
#
loop_
_entity_poly.entity_id
_entity_poly.type
_entity_poly.pdbx_seq_one_letter_code
_entity_poly.pdbx_strand_id
1 'polypeptide(L)'
;MSSNSTHASGFAAQIKPAFFAGPDHLTVRQSDQVALFLRLGLGSVFVVGGWWKLQRAIDASRASDLVEKYTASNGYINDFFQSYLFSGNWLSAWGFLTALSAFELVAGAALVAGFLVRPLAIVFGLMMWSFVAALPVATVPGQDTSASTFFTPAMIVQIRDIGLSGMCFTLAVLGSGSWSLDERLTGRGAGAQEADWSSLGLLLRLSVAIAFLAGGFFYGLDHVKSWSGMPLLLILVGLMLASGHGVRIAAASAFLILVVYCVGKISFDKTPWDNLNAIKREFAFLAASLVLIRYAGGAGFRVSDLLSAPREVFFGKLRN
;
A
#
# COMPACT_ATOMS: atom_id res chain seq x y z
N MET A 1 44.41 51.41 2.91
CA MET A 1 42.95 51.24 2.99
C MET A 1 42.57 50.02 2.15
N SER A 2 42.61 48.82 2.73
CA SER A 2 42.03 47.62 2.11
C SER A 2 40.73 47.30 2.86
N SER A 3 39.62 47.36 2.13
CA SER A 3 38.28 47.13 2.67
C SER A 3 38.02 45.64 2.83
N ASN A 4 37.84 45.22 4.08
CA ASN A 4 37.18 43.97 4.46
C ASN A 4 35.71 44.00 4.03
N SER A 5 35.30 43.10 3.15
CA SER A 5 33.88 42.84 2.90
C SER A 5 33.62 41.42 2.38
N THR A 6 33.73 40.42 3.24
CA THR A 6 33.24 39.06 2.98
C THR A 6 32.79 38.36 4.27
N HIS A 7 31.82 38.96 4.97
CA HIS A 7 31.08 38.29 6.05
C HIS A 7 29.58 38.51 5.87
N ALA A 8 28.97 37.91 4.84
CA ALA A 8 27.51 37.90 4.70
C ALA A 8 26.95 36.76 3.84
N SER A 9 27.59 35.57 3.78
CA SER A 9 27.05 34.44 3.00
C SER A 9 27.04 33.08 3.74
N GLY A 10 27.45 33.02 5.01
CA GLY A 10 27.65 31.74 5.71
C GLY A 10 26.44 31.14 6.42
N PHE A 11 25.43 31.93 6.82
CA PHE A 11 24.43 31.46 7.79
C PHE A 11 23.11 30.97 7.17
N ALA A 12 22.71 31.51 6.01
CA ALA A 12 21.46 31.11 5.34
C ALA A 12 21.60 29.81 4.50
N ALA A 13 22.82 29.43 4.12
CA ALA A 13 23.08 28.25 3.28
C ALA A 13 23.22 26.93 4.08
N GLN A 14 23.37 26.99 5.41
CA GLN A 14 23.58 25.80 6.25
C GLN A 14 22.32 25.31 6.98
N ILE A 15 21.24 26.09 7.00
CA ILE A 15 19.98 25.69 7.61
C ILE A 15 18.98 25.30 6.50
N LYS A 16 18.92 24.00 6.17
CA LYS A 16 17.85 23.23 5.46
C LYS A 16 18.31 22.45 4.20
N PRO A 17 19.05 21.35 4.39
CA PRO A 17 18.68 20.11 3.67
C PRO A 17 18.38 18.92 4.59
N ALA A 18 18.94 18.91 5.81
CA ALA A 18 18.93 17.72 6.67
C ALA A 18 17.54 17.29 7.18
N PHE A 19 16.59 18.23 7.32
CA PHE A 19 15.22 17.88 7.74
C PHE A 19 14.40 17.26 6.60
N PHE A 20 14.76 17.53 5.35
CA PHE A 20 14.00 17.12 4.17
C PHE A 20 14.59 15.89 3.47
N ALA A 21 15.90 15.68 3.55
CA ALA A 21 16.55 14.52 2.97
C ALA A 21 16.50 13.31 3.92
N GLY A 22 16.05 12.17 3.41
CA GLY A 22 16.28 10.86 4.04
C GLY A 22 17.66 10.30 3.70
N PRO A 23 18.06 9.18 4.33
CA PRO A 23 19.26 8.46 3.93
C PRO A 23 19.08 7.83 2.53
N ASP A 24 20.16 7.59 1.82
CA ASP A 24 20.12 6.84 0.55
C ASP A 24 20.23 5.32 0.77
N HIS A 25 20.82 4.92 1.89
CA HIS A 25 20.93 3.53 2.34
C HIS A 25 20.45 3.39 3.78
N LEU A 26 19.77 2.29 4.09
CA LEU A 26 19.43 1.96 5.47
C LEU A 26 20.52 1.12 6.12
N THR A 27 20.82 1.41 7.38
CA THR A 27 21.56 0.45 8.22
C THR A 27 20.69 -0.78 8.49
N VAL A 28 21.29 -1.91 8.88
CA VAL A 28 20.55 -3.15 9.20
C VAL A 28 19.42 -2.88 10.20
N ARG A 29 19.73 -2.17 11.31
CA ARG A 29 18.73 -1.81 12.33
C ARG A 29 17.59 -0.97 11.77
N GLN A 30 17.87 -0.03 10.86
CA GLN A 30 16.84 0.78 10.23
C GLN A 30 15.98 -0.05 9.27
N SER A 31 16.61 -0.91 8.46
CA SER A 31 15.93 -1.87 7.58
C SER A 31 14.98 -2.76 8.39
N ASP A 32 15.45 -3.28 9.53
CA ASP A 32 14.64 -4.15 10.38
C ASP A 32 13.43 -3.44 11.00
N GLN A 33 13.59 -2.15 11.36
CA GLN A 33 12.49 -1.32 11.86
C GLN A 33 11.47 -1.02 10.77
N VAL A 34 11.92 -0.68 9.56
CA VAL A 34 11.03 -0.46 8.42
C VAL A 34 10.24 -1.72 8.10
N ALA A 35 10.93 -2.86 8.00
CA ALA A 35 10.30 -4.15 7.74
C ALA A 35 9.27 -4.50 8.83
N LEU A 36 9.59 -4.27 10.11
CA LEU A 36 8.62 -4.47 11.21
C LEU A 36 7.34 -3.66 11.01
N PHE A 37 7.44 -2.35 10.77
CA PHE A 37 6.25 -1.51 10.61
C PHE A 37 5.41 -1.94 9.42
N LEU A 38 6.04 -2.16 8.26
CA LEU A 38 5.34 -2.61 7.06
C LEU A 38 4.67 -3.96 7.28
N ARG A 39 5.37 -4.90 7.93
CA ARG A 39 4.87 -6.23 8.25
C ARG A 39 3.64 -6.20 9.16
N LEU A 40 3.68 -5.39 10.22
CA LEU A 40 2.54 -5.23 11.13
C LEU A 40 1.33 -4.61 10.41
N GLY A 41 1.57 -3.55 9.63
CA GLY A 41 0.52 -2.89 8.84
C GLY A 41 -0.11 -3.82 7.82
N LEU A 42 0.70 -4.46 6.97
CA LEU A 42 0.26 -5.40 5.93
C LEU A 42 -0.41 -6.64 6.52
N GLY A 43 0.22 -7.27 7.52
CA GLY A 43 -0.33 -8.46 8.19
C GLY A 43 -1.69 -8.19 8.81
N SER A 44 -1.90 -7.02 9.40
CA SER A 44 -3.19 -6.61 9.96
C SER A 44 -4.30 -6.53 8.91
N VAL A 45 -4.00 -6.13 7.67
CA VAL A 45 -4.97 -6.11 6.57
C VAL A 45 -5.57 -7.51 6.36
N PHE A 46 -4.69 -8.51 6.32
CA PHE A 46 -5.06 -9.90 6.03
C PHE A 46 -5.69 -10.59 7.24
N VAL A 47 -5.22 -10.33 8.46
CA VAL A 47 -5.85 -10.85 9.68
C VAL A 47 -7.28 -10.35 9.80
N VAL A 48 -7.48 -9.04 9.71
CA VAL A 48 -8.82 -8.44 9.83
C VAL A 48 -9.70 -8.88 8.67
N GLY A 49 -9.17 -8.86 7.45
CA GLY A 49 -9.92 -9.24 6.25
C GLY A 49 -10.30 -10.72 6.22
N GLY A 50 -9.35 -11.60 6.51
CA GLY A 50 -9.53 -13.04 6.55
C GLY A 50 -10.51 -13.44 7.65
N TRP A 51 -10.34 -12.92 8.87
CA TRP A 51 -11.28 -13.17 9.97
C TRP A 51 -12.70 -12.69 9.63
N TRP A 52 -12.82 -11.45 9.13
CA TRP A 52 -14.12 -10.85 8.80
C TRP A 52 -14.89 -11.64 7.76
N LYS A 53 -14.20 -12.21 6.76
CA LYS A 53 -14.79 -13.06 5.73
C LYS A 53 -15.07 -14.47 6.25
N LEU A 54 -14.11 -15.08 6.95
CA LEU A 54 -14.23 -16.45 7.45
C LEU A 54 -15.42 -16.61 8.40
N GLN A 55 -15.60 -15.68 9.35
CA GLN A 55 -16.72 -15.73 10.29
C GLN A 55 -18.09 -15.64 9.59
N ARG A 56 -18.17 -15.02 8.39
CA ARG A 56 -19.40 -14.93 7.59
C ARG A 56 -19.58 -16.16 6.71
N ALA A 57 -18.50 -16.70 6.18
CA ALA A 57 -18.54 -17.89 5.35
C ALA A 57 -18.99 -19.13 6.14
N ILE A 58 -18.58 -19.25 7.40
CA ILE A 58 -18.96 -20.40 8.26
C ILE A 58 -20.32 -20.22 8.95
N ASP A 59 -20.89 -19.02 8.91
CA ASP A 59 -22.22 -18.74 9.48
C ASP A 59 -23.29 -18.97 8.40
N ALA A 60 -24.12 -19.99 8.62
CA ALA A 60 -25.17 -20.39 7.67
C ALA A 60 -26.13 -19.25 7.31
N SER A 61 -26.35 -18.30 8.22
CA SER A 61 -27.25 -17.15 8.00
C SER A 61 -26.64 -16.02 7.17
N ARG A 62 -25.31 -16.02 6.98
CA ARG A 62 -24.57 -14.95 6.29
C ARG A 62 -23.75 -15.43 5.09
N ALA A 63 -23.62 -16.74 4.91
CA ALA A 63 -22.81 -17.33 3.87
C ALA A 63 -23.34 -17.01 2.46
N SER A 64 -24.66 -17.03 2.25
CA SER A 64 -25.29 -16.67 0.97
C SER A 64 -24.95 -15.25 0.56
N ASP A 65 -25.11 -14.30 1.47
CA ASP A 65 -24.87 -12.88 1.22
C ASP A 65 -23.39 -12.61 0.91
N LEU A 66 -22.49 -13.36 1.57
CA LEU A 66 -21.07 -13.30 1.26
C LEU A 66 -20.79 -13.82 -0.15
N VAL A 67 -21.35 -14.96 -0.54
CA VAL A 67 -21.16 -15.52 -1.89
C VAL A 67 -21.71 -14.55 -2.93
N GLU A 68 -22.94 -14.08 -2.75
CA GLU A 68 -23.60 -13.13 -3.66
C GLU A 68 -22.78 -11.87 -3.85
N LYS A 69 -22.21 -11.30 -2.78
CA LYS A 69 -21.34 -10.12 -2.86
C LYS A 69 -20.12 -10.32 -3.76
N TYR A 70 -19.66 -11.56 -3.95
CA TYR A 70 -18.50 -11.86 -4.80
C TYR A 70 -18.90 -12.32 -6.21
N THR A 71 -20.04 -12.99 -6.37
CA THR A 71 -20.45 -13.63 -7.64
C THR A 71 -21.56 -12.90 -8.39
N ALA A 72 -22.19 -11.87 -7.80
CA ALA A 72 -23.16 -11.04 -8.52
C ALA A 72 -22.53 -10.38 -9.76
N SER A 73 -23.35 -9.91 -10.70
CA SER A 73 -22.90 -9.22 -11.92
C SER A 73 -22.08 -7.95 -11.64
N ASN A 74 -22.33 -7.30 -10.50
CA ASN A 74 -21.55 -6.18 -9.96
C ASN A 74 -20.65 -6.58 -8.77
N GLY A 75 -20.39 -7.88 -8.62
CA GLY A 75 -19.58 -8.47 -7.55
C GLY A 75 -18.09 -8.24 -7.72
N TYR A 76 -17.28 -8.98 -6.96
CA TYR A 76 -15.81 -8.85 -6.99
C TYR A 76 -15.11 -9.82 -7.96
N ILE A 77 -15.82 -10.82 -8.50
CA ILE A 77 -15.28 -11.83 -9.41
C ILE A 77 -16.05 -11.74 -10.72
N ASN A 78 -15.35 -11.45 -11.82
CA ASN A 78 -15.97 -11.38 -13.14
C ASN A 78 -16.39 -12.77 -13.69
N ASP A 79 -17.28 -12.77 -14.68
CA ASP A 79 -17.85 -13.98 -15.27
C ASP A 79 -16.82 -14.96 -15.82
N PHE A 80 -15.71 -14.46 -16.38
CA PHE A 80 -14.60 -15.29 -16.85
C PHE A 80 -13.99 -16.08 -15.70
N PHE A 81 -13.65 -15.44 -14.58
CA PHE A 81 -13.09 -16.13 -13.43
C PHE A 81 -14.11 -17.04 -12.73
N GLN A 82 -15.39 -16.65 -12.68
CA GLN A 82 -16.43 -17.53 -12.14
C GLN A 82 -16.56 -18.81 -12.97
N SER A 83 -16.58 -18.69 -14.30
CA SER A 83 -16.62 -19.84 -15.21
C SER A 83 -15.36 -20.69 -15.06
N TYR A 84 -14.18 -20.05 -15.03
CA TYR A 84 -12.91 -20.76 -14.90
C TYR A 84 -12.79 -21.54 -13.59
N LEU A 85 -13.19 -20.93 -12.46
CA LEU A 85 -13.03 -21.52 -11.13
C LEU A 85 -14.13 -22.54 -10.79
N PHE A 86 -15.37 -22.31 -11.24
CA PHE A 86 -16.54 -23.03 -10.70
C PHE A 86 -17.26 -23.93 -11.72
N SER A 87 -16.97 -23.85 -13.02
CA SER A 87 -17.69 -24.64 -14.06
C SER A 87 -17.57 -26.16 -13.89
N GLY A 88 -16.47 -26.65 -13.31
CA GLY A 88 -16.23 -28.08 -13.15
C GLY A 88 -16.80 -28.70 -11.87
N ASN A 89 -17.58 -27.97 -11.06
CA ASN A 89 -18.16 -28.42 -9.77
C ASN A 89 -17.18 -28.99 -8.72
N TRP A 90 -15.86 -28.94 -8.97
CA TRP A 90 -14.83 -29.39 -8.04
C TRP A 90 -14.56 -28.37 -6.92
N LEU A 91 -14.97 -27.11 -7.13
CA LEU A 91 -14.85 -26.02 -6.17
C LEU A 91 -16.10 -25.16 -6.24
N SER A 92 -16.81 -25.02 -5.12
CA SER A 92 -17.92 -24.06 -5.01
C SER A 92 -17.42 -22.67 -4.67
N ALA A 93 -18.16 -21.63 -5.03
CA ALA A 93 -17.83 -20.25 -4.64
C ALA A 93 -17.70 -20.09 -3.13
N TRP A 94 -18.59 -20.73 -2.36
CA TRP A 94 -18.49 -20.79 -0.89
C TRP A 94 -17.20 -21.47 -0.42
N GLY A 95 -16.85 -22.63 -1.00
CA GLY A 95 -15.63 -23.37 -0.65
C GLY A 95 -14.38 -22.56 -0.95
N PHE A 96 -14.33 -21.91 -2.11
CA PHE A 96 -13.27 -20.99 -2.50
C PHE A 96 -13.12 -19.83 -1.53
N LEU A 97 -14.22 -19.11 -1.22
CA LEU A 97 -14.18 -17.97 -0.31
C LEU A 97 -13.78 -18.38 1.10
N THR A 98 -14.21 -19.55 1.57
CA THR A 98 -13.81 -20.10 2.88
C THR A 98 -12.32 -20.39 2.91
N ALA A 99 -11.80 -21.10 1.90
CA ALA A 99 -10.38 -21.44 1.80
C ALA A 99 -9.50 -20.19 1.66
N LEU A 100 -9.89 -19.24 0.80
CA LEU A 100 -9.20 -17.96 0.63
C LEU A 100 -9.16 -17.16 1.93
N SER A 101 -10.28 -17.11 2.67
CA SER A 101 -10.37 -16.35 3.92
C SER A 101 -9.55 -16.98 5.04
N ALA A 102 -9.54 -18.32 5.13
CA ALA A 102 -8.69 -19.05 6.06
C ALA A 102 -7.20 -18.84 5.72
N PHE A 103 -6.84 -18.92 4.44
CA PHE A 103 -5.48 -18.64 3.98
C PHE A 103 -5.04 -17.22 4.33
N GLU A 104 -5.84 -16.20 4.00
CA GLU A 104 -5.54 -14.80 4.34
C GLU A 104 -5.35 -14.60 5.85
N LEU A 105 -6.20 -15.22 6.67
CA LEU A 105 -6.09 -15.12 8.12
C LEU A 105 -4.78 -15.73 8.64
N VAL A 106 -4.49 -16.97 8.24
CA VAL A 106 -3.29 -17.70 8.70
C VAL A 106 -2.02 -17.04 8.18
N ALA A 107 -1.97 -16.71 6.88
CA ALA A 107 -0.83 -16.04 6.27
C ALA A 107 -0.66 -14.60 6.80
N GLY A 108 -1.75 -13.90 7.10
CA GLY A 108 -1.72 -12.60 7.77
C GLY A 108 -1.13 -12.69 9.18
N ALA A 109 -1.57 -13.66 9.97
CA ALA A 109 -1.05 -13.89 11.32
C ALA A 109 0.44 -14.30 11.29
N ALA A 110 0.82 -15.17 10.36
CA ALA A 110 2.21 -15.52 10.11
C ALA A 110 3.05 -14.29 9.74
N LEU A 111 2.52 -13.43 8.86
CA LEU A 111 3.19 -12.18 8.49
C LEU A 111 3.39 -11.29 9.73
N VAL A 112 2.35 -11.02 10.53
CA VAL A 112 2.46 -10.22 11.77
C VAL A 112 3.54 -10.78 12.70
N ALA A 113 3.55 -12.10 12.91
CA ALA A 113 4.52 -12.80 13.75
C ALA A 113 5.95 -12.79 13.17
N GLY A 114 6.11 -12.45 11.89
CA GLY A 114 7.40 -12.48 11.22
C GLY A 114 7.84 -13.87 10.82
N PHE A 115 6.89 -14.72 10.39
CA PHE A 115 7.15 -16.05 9.89
C PHE A 115 6.92 -16.09 8.37
N LEU A 116 7.89 -16.63 7.63
CA LEU A 116 7.88 -16.71 6.16
C LEU A 116 7.65 -15.35 5.49
N VAL A 117 8.24 -14.27 6.02
CA VAL A 117 7.90 -12.90 5.60
C VAL A 117 8.14 -12.66 4.12
N ARG A 118 9.34 -13.03 3.61
CA ARG A 118 9.70 -12.82 2.20
C ARG A 118 8.75 -13.55 1.23
N PRO A 119 8.55 -14.88 1.32
CA PRO A 119 7.66 -15.56 0.40
C PRO A 119 6.20 -15.09 0.54
N LEU A 120 5.71 -14.85 1.77
CA LEU A 120 4.35 -14.33 1.95
C LEU A 120 4.17 -12.93 1.35
N ALA A 121 5.14 -12.03 1.53
CA ALA A 121 5.10 -10.71 0.94
C ALA A 121 5.10 -10.77 -0.61
N ILE A 122 5.89 -11.67 -1.22
CA ILE A 122 5.85 -11.88 -2.68
C ILE A 122 4.47 -12.38 -3.12
N VAL A 123 3.95 -13.42 -2.47
CA VAL A 123 2.65 -14.00 -2.79
C VAL A 123 1.55 -12.95 -2.67
N PHE A 124 1.50 -12.20 -1.57
CA PHE A 124 0.52 -11.14 -1.37
C PHE A 124 0.70 -9.98 -2.35
N GLY A 125 1.93 -9.58 -2.65
CA GLY A 125 2.22 -8.54 -3.63
C GLY A 125 1.66 -8.88 -5.01
N LEU A 126 1.88 -10.13 -5.47
CA LEU A 126 1.35 -10.63 -6.73
C LEU A 126 -0.18 -10.84 -6.68
N MET A 127 -0.71 -11.32 -5.56
CA MET A 127 -2.14 -11.57 -5.39
C MET A 127 -2.95 -10.27 -5.50
N MET A 128 -2.43 -9.14 -5.01
CA MET A 128 -3.09 -7.83 -5.19
C MET A 128 -3.33 -7.49 -6.67
N TRP A 129 -2.39 -7.83 -7.56
CA TRP A 129 -2.56 -7.65 -9.01
C TRP A 129 -3.57 -8.61 -9.61
N SER A 130 -3.66 -9.84 -9.09
CA SER A 130 -4.68 -10.79 -9.55
C SER A 130 -6.10 -10.27 -9.27
N PHE A 131 -6.32 -9.56 -8.17
CA PHE A 131 -7.61 -8.93 -7.87
C PHE A 131 -7.94 -7.75 -8.80
N VAL A 132 -6.92 -7.02 -9.29
CA VAL A 132 -7.11 -5.99 -10.32
C VAL A 132 -7.62 -6.63 -11.61
N ALA A 133 -7.03 -7.76 -12.02
CA ALA A 133 -7.43 -8.48 -13.23
C ALA A 133 -8.79 -9.19 -13.09
N ALA A 134 -9.12 -9.64 -11.88
CA ALA A 134 -10.37 -10.35 -11.60
C ALA A 134 -11.59 -9.44 -11.41
N LEU A 135 -11.37 -8.14 -11.14
CA LEU A 135 -12.47 -7.20 -10.96
C LEU A 135 -13.30 -7.10 -12.26
N PRO A 136 -14.63 -7.19 -12.18
CA PRO A 136 -15.47 -6.95 -13.34
C PRO A 136 -15.34 -5.49 -13.79
N VAL A 137 -14.76 -5.31 -14.96
CA VAL A 137 -14.89 -4.08 -15.76
C VAL A 137 -15.57 -4.48 -17.05
N ALA A 138 -16.86 -4.22 -17.15
CA ALA A 138 -17.55 -4.39 -18.42
C ALA A 138 -17.09 -3.28 -19.37
N THR A 139 -16.09 -3.56 -20.20
CA THR A 139 -15.75 -2.75 -21.39
C THR A 139 -16.53 -3.23 -22.62
N VAL A 140 -17.71 -3.83 -22.41
CA VAL A 140 -18.46 -4.52 -23.48
C VAL A 140 -19.57 -3.60 -24.01
N PRO A 141 -19.60 -3.31 -25.32
CA PRO A 141 -20.72 -2.63 -25.95
C PRO A 141 -22.04 -3.41 -25.74
N GLY A 142 -23.08 -2.76 -25.23
CA GLY A 142 -24.42 -3.34 -25.06
C GLY A 142 -24.81 -3.76 -23.65
N GLN A 143 -23.94 -3.59 -22.65
CA GLN A 143 -24.30 -3.72 -21.22
C GLN A 143 -25.01 -2.46 -20.70
N ASP A 144 -25.85 -2.63 -19.68
CA ASP A 144 -26.64 -1.55 -19.09
C ASP A 144 -25.75 -0.47 -18.47
N THR A 145 -25.70 0.67 -19.15
CA THR A 145 -24.91 1.84 -18.77
C THR A 145 -25.44 2.56 -17.53
N SER A 146 -26.48 2.06 -16.87
CA SER A 146 -27.01 2.65 -15.63
C SER A 146 -26.33 2.13 -14.35
N ALA A 147 -25.53 1.05 -14.43
CA ALA A 147 -24.83 0.49 -13.27
C ALA A 147 -23.45 1.15 -13.06
N SER A 148 -23.33 1.89 -11.95
CA SER A 148 -22.16 2.68 -11.52
C SER A 148 -20.80 1.97 -11.54
N THR A 149 -20.77 0.66 -11.28
CA THR A 149 -19.57 -0.17 -11.27
C THR A 149 -18.82 -0.20 -12.60
N PHE A 150 -19.46 0.18 -13.71
CA PHE A 150 -18.90 -0.01 -15.06
C PHE A 150 -18.21 1.23 -15.65
N PHE A 151 -18.28 2.38 -14.98
CA PHE A 151 -17.66 3.62 -15.48
C PHE A 151 -16.22 3.87 -15.00
N THR A 152 -15.78 3.14 -13.98
CA THR A 152 -14.47 3.37 -13.36
C THR A 152 -13.51 2.24 -13.73
N PRO A 153 -12.34 2.55 -14.34
CA PRO A 153 -11.32 1.54 -14.62
C PRO A 153 -10.92 0.72 -13.40
N ALA A 154 -10.82 -0.60 -13.55
CA ALA A 154 -10.52 -1.53 -12.46
C ALA A 154 -9.24 -1.18 -11.69
N MET A 155 -8.21 -0.71 -12.40
CA MET A 155 -6.97 -0.23 -11.80
C MET A 155 -7.20 0.93 -10.82
N ILE A 156 -8.13 1.84 -11.12
CA ILE A 156 -8.45 3.00 -10.27
C ILE A 156 -9.28 2.54 -9.07
N VAL A 157 -10.25 1.63 -9.28
CA VAL A 157 -11.03 1.04 -8.18
C VAL A 157 -10.12 0.30 -7.19
N GLN A 158 -9.12 -0.44 -7.70
CA GLN A 158 -8.18 -1.25 -6.93
C GLN A 158 -6.84 -0.56 -6.67
N ILE A 159 -6.76 0.76 -6.80
CA ILE A 159 -5.50 1.49 -6.70
C ILE A 159 -4.83 1.33 -5.33
N ARG A 160 -5.63 1.12 -4.28
CA ARG A 160 -5.12 0.84 -2.94
C ARG A 160 -4.45 -0.53 -2.89
N ASP A 161 -5.02 -1.53 -3.55
CA ASP A 161 -4.44 -2.88 -3.59
C ASP A 161 -3.14 -2.86 -4.42
N ILE A 162 -3.07 -2.07 -5.50
CA ILE A 162 -1.82 -1.76 -6.22
C ILE A 162 -0.79 -1.09 -5.29
N GLY A 163 -1.21 -0.10 -4.49
CA GLY A 163 -0.35 0.54 -3.49
C GLY A 163 0.21 -0.46 -2.47
N LEU A 164 -0.66 -1.33 -1.92
CA LEU A 164 -0.26 -2.40 -0.99
C LEU A 164 0.73 -3.38 -1.63
N SER A 165 0.59 -3.68 -2.92
CA SER A 165 1.52 -4.54 -3.66
C SER A 165 2.97 -4.01 -3.62
N GLY A 166 3.17 -2.71 -3.88
CA GLY A 166 4.51 -2.12 -3.78
C GLY A 166 5.09 -2.12 -2.36
N MET A 167 4.23 -2.00 -1.33
CA MET A 167 4.65 -2.16 0.07
C MET A 167 5.08 -3.60 0.37
N CYS A 168 4.35 -4.59 -0.16
CA CYS A 168 4.71 -6.00 -0.08
C CYS A 168 6.07 -6.28 -0.74
N PHE A 169 6.33 -5.75 -1.94
CA PHE A 169 7.64 -5.92 -2.59
C PHE A 169 8.77 -5.22 -1.83
N THR A 170 8.50 -4.04 -1.26
CA THR A 170 9.45 -3.36 -0.38
C THR A 170 9.79 -4.24 0.83
N LEU A 171 8.78 -4.81 1.49
CA LEU A 171 8.97 -5.74 2.61
C LEU A 171 9.72 -7.01 2.19
N ALA A 172 9.41 -7.58 1.02
CA ALA A 172 10.05 -8.78 0.50
C ALA A 172 11.56 -8.58 0.28
N VAL A 173 11.99 -7.39 -0.13
CA VAL A 173 13.42 -7.06 -0.29
C VAL A 173 14.08 -6.79 1.07
N LEU A 174 13.44 -5.99 1.93
CA LEU A 174 13.97 -5.63 3.24
C LEU A 174 14.13 -6.83 4.18
N GLY A 175 13.23 -7.81 4.14
CA GLY A 175 13.30 -9.01 4.96
C GLY A 175 12.31 -9.04 6.12
N SER A 176 12.59 -9.85 7.14
CA SER A 176 11.60 -10.24 8.14
C SER A 176 11.39 -9.17 9.21
N GLY A 177 12.37 -8.29 9.42
CA GLY A 177 12.30 -7.19 10.40
C GLY A 177 12.52 -7.64 11.84
N SER A 178 12.60 -6.65 12.74
CA SER A 178 12.88 -6.91 14.16
C SER A 178 11.84 -7.83 14.78
N TRP A 179 12.27 -8.65 15.75
CA TRP A 179 11.42 -9.58 16.50
C TRP A 179 10.66 -10.59 15.63
N SER A 180 11.24 -10.98 14.49
CA SER A 180 10.63 -11.97 13.61
C SER A 180 10.82 -13.39 14.15
N LEU A 181 9.83 -14.27 13.90
CA LEU A 181 9.99 -15.71 14.12
C LEU A 181 11.00 -16.32 13.16
N ASP A 182 11.14 -15.81 11.94
CA ASP A 182 12.16 -16.25 10.98
C ASP A 182 13.56 -16.17 11.61
N GLU A 183 13.89 -15.03 12.24
CA GLU A 183 15.16 -14.81 12.92
C GLU A 183 15.31 -15.75 14.13
N ARG A 184 14.28 -15.81 14.98
CA ARG A 184 14.33 -16.61 16.22
C ARG A 184 14.41 -18.12 15.98
N LEU A 185 13.73 -18.63 14.96
CA LEU A 185 13.63 -20.07 14.70
C LEU A 185 14.72 -20.57 13.76
N THR A 186 15.17 -19.74 12.82
CA THR A 186 16.10 -20.20 11.76
C THR A 186 17.42 -19.43 11.71
N GLY A 187 17.57 -18.35 12.48
CA GLY A 187 18.72 -17.44 12.38
C GLY A 187 18.78 -16.71 11.02
N ARG A 188 17.68 -16.72 10.24
CA ARG A 188 17.59 -16.08 8.92
C ARG A 188 16.57 -14.93 8.97
N GLY A 189 16.53 -14.12 7.92
CA GLY A 189 15.55 -13.03 7.81
C GLY A 189 16.07 -11.64 8.19
N ALA A 190 17.36 -11.54 8.52
CA ALA A 190 18.04 -10.25 8.68
C ALA A 190 17.92 -9.39 7.41
N GLY A 191 17.86 -8.08 7.61
CA GLY A 191 17.91 -7.12 6.52
C GLY A 191 19.21 -7.20 5.71
N ALA A 192 19.13 -6.82 4.43
CA ALA A 192 20.34 -6.69 3.62
C ALA A 192 21.31 -5.67 4.27
N GLN A 193 22.61 -5.97 4.26
CA GLN A 193 23.62 -4.98 4.62
C GLN A 193 23.52 -3.84 3.60
N GLU A 194 23.26 -2.62 4.08
CA GLU A 194 23.12 -1.40 3.26
C GLU A 194 22.00 -1.46 2.21
N ALA A 195 20.77 -1.78 2.64
CA ALA A 195 19.61 -1.79 1.75
C ALA A 195 19.45 -0.44 1.02
N ASP A 196 19.35 -0.49 -0.32
CA ASP A 196 19.14 0.68 -1.18
C ASP A 196 17.79 1.34 -0.91
N TRP A 197 17.80 2.36 -0.05
CA TRP A 197 16.62 3.12 0.31
C TRP A 197 16.21 4.09 -0.78
N SER A 198 17.11 4.47 -1.69
CA SER A 198 16.76 5.31 -2.83
C SER A 198 15.73 4.62 -3.72
N SER A 199 15.91 3.34 -4.01
CA SER A 199 14.95 2.55 -4.78
C SER A 199 13.75 2.08 -3.95
N LEU A 200 13.98 1.58 -2.74
CA LEU A 200 12.90 1.05 -1.89
C LEU A 200 12.01 2.15 -1.31
N GLY A 201 12.59 3.27 -0.91
CA GLY A 201 11.88 4.47 -0.49
C GLY A 201 11.08 5.12 -1.62
N LEU A 202 11.60 5.06 -2.86
CA LEU A 202 10.86 5.44 -4.07
C LEU A 202 9.63 4.56 -4.28
N LEU A 203 9.78 3.24 -4.21
CA LEU A 203 8.65 2.34 -4.35
C LEU A 203 7.61 2.61 -3.26
N LEU A 204 8.04 2.77 -2.00
CA LEU A 204 7.16 3.03 -0.88
C LEU A 204 6.41 4.37 -1.00
N ARG A 205 7.10 5.45 -1.40
CA ARG A 205 6.45 6.77 -1.58
C ARG A 205 5.45 6.74 -2.74
N LEU A 206 5.77 6.06 -3.85
CA LEU A 206 4.83 5.90 -4.96
C LEU A 206 3.63 5.03 -4.60
N SER A 207 3.84 3.96 -3.82
CA SER A 207 2.77 3.13 -3.26
C SER A 207 1.75 3.91 -2.45
N VAL A 208 2.18 4.89 -1.65
CA VAL A 208 1.27 5.77 -0.91
C VAL A 208 0.70 6.85 -1.84
N ALA A 209 1.55 7.51 -2.63
CA ALA A 209 1.18 8.62 -3.50
C ALA A 209 0.06 8.24 -4.47
N ILE A 210 0.13 7.07 -5.11
CA ILE A 210 -0.81 6.68 -6.16
C ILE A 210 -2.25 6.58 -5.64
N ALA A 211 -2.44 6.15 -4.39
CA ALA A 211 -3.75 6.08 -3.75
C ALA A 211 -4.33 7.49 -3.47
N PHE A 212 -3.48 8.43 -3.04
CA PHE A 212 -3.87 9.84 -2.86
C PHE A 212 -4.20 10.51 -4.19
N LEU A 213 -3.36 10.32 -5.21
CA LEU A 213 -3.56 10.89 -6.54
C LEU A 213 -4.85 10.36 -7.16
N ALA A 214 -5.09 9.05 -7.09
CA ALA A 214 -6.32 8.47 -7.64
C ALA A 214 -7.57 8.93 -6.86
N GLY A 215 -7.53 8.94 -5.52
CA GLY A 215 -8.65 9.43 -4.72
C GLY A 215 -8.97 10.92 -4.94
N GLY A 216 -7.97 11.72 -5.29
CA GLY A 216 -8.13 13.14 -5.60
C GLY A 216 -8.57 13.43 -7.04
N PHE A 217 -7.87 12.89 -8.03
CA PHE A 217 -8.19 13.13 -9.45
C PHE A 217 -9.51 12.49 -9.89
N PHE A 218 -9.87 11.35 -9.30
CA PHE A 218 -11.09 10.61 -9.61
C PHE A 218 -12.14 10.73 -8.50
N TYR A 219 -12.09 11.84 -7.74
CA TYR A 219 -13.06 12.12 -6.68
C TYR A 219 -14.49 12.16 -7.23
N GLY A 220 -15.41 11.50 -6.54
CA GLY A 220 -16.81 11.43 -6.92
C GLY A 220 -17.14 10.32 -7.91
N LEU A 221 -16.15 9.63 -8.47
CA LEU A 221 -16.40 8.41 -9.24
C LEU A 221 -16.80 7.26 -8.33
N ASP A 222 -17.71 6.43 -8.82
CA ASP A 222 -18.20 5.29 -8.07
C ASP A 222 -17.10 4.27 -7.78
N HIS A 223 -17.18 3.70 -6.59
CA HIS A 223 -16.22 2.73 -6.03
C HIS A 223 -14.78 3.23 -5.83
N VAL A 224 -14.42 4.43 -6.33
CA VAL A 224 -13.15 5.08 -6.00
C VAL A 224 -13.20 5.57 -4.56
N LYS A 225 -12.26 5.09 -3.75
CA LYS A 225 -12.16 5.49 -2.35
C LYS A 225 -11.33 6.75 -2.23
N SER A 226 -12.00 7.87 -1.96
CA SER A 226 -11.36 9.09 -1.47
C SER A 226 -11.29 9.09 0.05
N TRP A 227 -10.12 9.40 0.60
CA TRP A 227 -9.92 9.54 2.05
C TRP A 227 -10.37 10.90 2.61
N SER A 228 -10.67 11.87 1.74
CA SER A 228 -11.10 13.22 2.16
C SER A 228 -12.10 13.81 1.16
N GLY A 229 -12.99 14.68 1.63
CA GLY A 229 -13.85 15.50 0.77
C GLY A 229 -13.12 16.63 0.05
N MET A 230 -11.80 16.75 0.23
CA MET A 230 -10.96 17.80 -0.36
C MET A 230 -10.03 17.20 -1.44
N PRO A 231 -10.47 17.05 -2.70
CA PRO A 231 -9.69 16.38 -3.74
C PRO A 231 -8.35 17.05 -4.02
N LEU A 232 -8.29 18.40 -4.02
CA LEU A 232 -7.05 19.14 -4.24
C LEU A 232 -6.00 18.86 -3.16
N LEU A 233 -6.42 18.70 -1.89
CA LEU A 233 -5.52 18.33 -0.81
C LEU A 233 -4.89 16.95 -1.07
N LEU A 234 -5.68 15.98 -1.52
CA LEU A 234 -5.18 14.64 -1.83
C LEU A 234 -4.19 14.66 -3.00
N ILE A 235 -4.50 15.43 -4.06
CA ILE A 235 -3.60 15.61 -5.20
C ILE A 235 -2.27 16.22 -4.75
N LEU A 236 -2.31 17.30 -3.95
CA LEU A 236 -1.10 17.96 -3.47
C LEU A 236 -0.24 17.02 -2.62
N VAL A 237 -0.84 16.26 -1.71
CA VAL A 237 -0.12 15.26 -0.90
C VAL A 237 0.50 14.18 -1.79
N GLY A 238 -0.27 13.66 -2.75
CA GLY A 238 0.20 12.63 -3.69
C GLY A 238 1.36 13.12 -4.56
N LEU A 239 1.26 14.33 -5.12
CA LEU A 239 2.32 14.92 -5.94
C LEU A 239 3.57 15.20 -5.11
N MET A 240 3.43 15.69 -3.89
CA MET A 240 4.57 15.94 -2.99
C MET A 240 5.30 14.64 -2.65
N LEU A 241 4.58 13.55 -2.33
CA LEU A 241 5.16 12.22 -2.15
C LEU A 241 5.84 11.70 -3.43
N ALA A 242 5.19 11.84 -4.58
CA ALA A 242 5.69 11.38 -5.88
C ALA A 242 6.86 12.22 -6.42
N SER A 243 7.00 13.48 -6.00
CA SER A 243 8.13 14.33 -6.37
C SER A 243 9.42 14.00 -5.61
N GLY A 244 9.28 13.44 -4.40
CA GLY A 244 10.40 13.21 -3.48
C GLY A 244 10.82 14.44 -2.68
N HIS A 245 10.16 15.59 -2.88
CA HIS A 245 10.39 16.82 -2.10
C HIS A 245 9.44 16.92 -0.92
N GLY A 246 9.98 17.20 0.27
CA GLY A 246 9.16 17.37 1.46
C GLY A 246 8.39 16.11 1.88
N VAL A 247 8.90 14.92 1.53
CA VAL A 247 8.26 13.62 1.77
C VAL A 247 7.78 13.46 3.21
N ARG A 248 8.55 13.92 4.21
CA ARG A 248 8.15 13.82 5.62
C ARG A 248 6.88 14.61 5.93
N ILE A 249 6.76 15.83 5.38
CA ILE A 249 5.57 16.67 5.55
C ILE A 249 4.39 16.02 4.84
N ALA A 250 4.58 15.59 3.59
CA ALA A 250 3.53 14.93 2.82
C ALA A 250 3.06 13.63 3.49
N ALA A 251 3.98 12.83 4.03
CA ALA A 251 3.68 11.61 4.77
C ALA A 251 2.97 11.88 6.11
N ALA A 252 3.33 12.97 6.81
CA ALA A 252 2.62 13.40 8.01
C ALA A 252 1.19 13.84 7.69
N SER A 253 1.00 14.59 6.60
CA SER A 253 -0.33 14.96 6.11
C SER A 253 -1.13 13.73 5.69
N ALA A 254 -0.52 12.78 4.98
CA ALA A 254 -1.14 11.53 4.58
C ALA A 254 -1.59 10.71 5.81
N PHE A 255 -0.71 10.59 6.81
CA PHE A 255 -1.02 9.93 8.08
C PHE A 255 -2.22 10.57 8.77
N LEU A 256 -2.23 11.90 8.90
CA LEU A 256 -3.32 12.62 9.55
C LEU A 256 -4.65 12.44 8.80
N ILE A 257 -4.65 12.55 7.47
CA ILE A 257 -5.84 12.33 6.62
C ILE A 257 -6.38 10.91 6.84
N LEU A 258 -5.50 9.90 6.85
CA LEU A 258 -5.88 8.51 7.09
C LEU A 258 -6.45 8.30 8.50
N VAL A 259 -5.84 8.90 9.54
CA VAL A 259 -6.37 8.82 10.91
C VAL A 259 -7.77 9.43 10.99
N VAL A 260 -7.97 10.63 10.44
CA VAL A 260 -9.28 11.29 10.42
C VAL A 260 -10.31 10.45 9.65
N TYR A 261 -9.92 9.91 8.50
CA TYR A 261 -10.76 9.00 7.72
C TYR A 261 -11.15 7.76 8.53
N CYS A 262 -10.19 7.12 9.20
CA CYS A 262 -10.43 5.92 10.00
C CYS A 262 -11.41 6.20 11.15
N VAL A 263 -11.21 7.31 11.88
CA VAL A 263 -12.12 7.74 12.96
C VAL A 263 -13.53 8.00 12.40
N GLY A 264 -13.64 8.69 11.27
CA GLY A 264 -14.93 8.97 10.62
C GLY A 264 -15.65 7.75 10.06
N LYS A 265 -14.98 6.59 9.97
CA LYS A 265 -15.59 5.32 9.55
C LYS A 265 -16.10 4.46 10.69
N ILE A 266 -15.78 4.79 11.93
CA ILE A 266 -16.27 4.07 13.10
C ILE A 266 -17.76 4.40 13.30
N SER A 267 -18.60 3.35 13.39
CA SER A 267 -20.03 3.46 13.70
C SER A 267 -20.37 2.57 14.88
N PHE A 268 -21.15 3.09 15.83
CA PHE A 268 -21.60 2.33 17.00
C PHE A 268 -22.70 1.30 16.67
N ASP A 269 -23.33 1.42 15.51
CA ASP A 269 -24.36 0.48 15.03
C ASP A 269 -23.75 -0.79 14.42
N LYS A 270 -22.43 -0.79 14.20
CA LYS A 270 -21.70 -1.89 13.58
C LYS A 270 -20.88 -2.66 14.60
N THR A 271 -20.68 -3.95 14.34
CA THR A 271 -19.78 -4.76 15.16
C THR A 271 -18.34 -4.22 15.07
N PRO A 272 -17.49 -4.44 16.10
CA PRO A 272 -16.09 -4.04 16.05
C PRO A 272 -15.35 -4.57 14.82
N TRP A 273 -15.65 -5.80 14.40
CA TRP A 273 -15.04 -6.40 13.21
C TRP A 273 -15.48 -5.75 11.91
N ASP A 274 -16.72 -5.28 11.82
CA ASP A 274 -17.21 -4.54 10.65
C ASP A 274 -16.55 -3.17 10.53
N ASN A 275 -16.36 -2.49 11.66
CA ASN A 275 -15.60 -1.24 11.73
C ASN A 275 -14.14 -1.47 11.31
N LEU A 276 -13.47 -2.49 11.88
CA LEU A 276 -12.09 -2.82 11.52
C LEU A 276 -11.97 -3.18 10.04
N ASN A 277 -12.89 -3.99 9.50
CA ASN A 277 -12.85 -4.36 8.09
C ASN A 277 -13.07 -3.17 7.14
N ALA A 278 -13.80 -2.13 7.57
CA ALA A 278 -13.99 -0.91 6.79
C ALA A 278 -12.71 -0.08 6.62
N ILE A 279 -11.76 -0.21 7.56
CA ILE A 279 -10.51 0.56 7.61
C ILE A 279 -9.24 -0.33 7.56
N LYS A 280 -9.38 -1.63 7.29
CA LYS A 280 -8.28 -2.59 7.43
C LYS A 280 -7.09 -2.27 6.55
N ARG A 281 -7.32 -1.75 5.33
CA ARG A 281 -6.26 -1.46 4.36
C ARG A 281 -5.41 -0.28 4.83
N GLU A 282 -6.05 0.64 5.54
CA GLU A 282 -5.50 1.88 6.03
C GLU A 282 -4.41 1.62 7.08
N PHE A 283 -4.42 0.49 7.78
CA PHE A 283 -3.32 0.09 8.69
C PHE A 283 -1.97 0.00 7.97
N ALA A 284 -1.94 -0.56 6.75
CA ALA A 284 -0.71 -0.63 5.96
C ALA A 284 -0.27 0.75 5.45
N PHE A 285 -1.21 1.60 5.01
CA PHE A 285 -0.90 2.97 4.59
C PHE A 285 -0.43 3.86 5.75
N LEU A 286 -1.00 3.69 6.94
CA LEU A 286 -0.55 4.36 8.16
C LEU A 286 0.87 3.92 8.52
N ALA A 287 1.16 2.61 8.48
CA ALA A 287 2.50 2.09 8.72
C ALA A 287 3.52 2.60 7.71
N ALA A 288 3.20 2.58 6.41
CA ALA A 288 4.03 3.15 5.35
C ALA A 288 4.26 4.65 5.55
N SER A 289 3.23 5.40 5.93
CA SER A 289 3.35 6.83 6.22
C SER A 289 4.26 7.10 7.42
N LEU A 290 4.17 6.30 8.50
CA LEU A 290 5.07 6.39 9.64
C LEU A 290 6.54 6.14 9.25
N VAL A 291 6.78 5.13 8.40
CA VAL A 291 8.11 4.87 7.84
C VAL A 291 8.61 6.09 7.06
N LEU A 292 7.80 6.67 6.17
CA LEU A 292 8.17 7.83 5.37
C LEU A 292 8.35 9.10 6.22
N ILE A 293 7.60 9.28 7.31
CA ILE A 293 7.83 10.36 8.28
C ILE A 293 9.22 10.22 8.91
N ARG A 294 9.60 8.99 9.27
CA ARG A 294 10.82 8.72 10.03
C ARG A 294 12.09 8.70 9.17
N TYR A 295 12.02 8.14 7.96
CA TYR A 295 13.15 7.88 7.08
C TYR A 295 13.06 8.60 5.73
N ALA A 296 12.04 9.43 5.51
CA ALA A 296 11.72 9.99 4.18
C ALA A 296 11.60 8.89 3.10
N GLY A 297 11.68 9.26 1.82
CA GLY A 297 11.46 8.36 0.68
C GLY A 297 12.69 8.11 -0.19
N GLY A 298 13.91 8.26 0.35
CA GLY A 298 15.16 8.14 -0.40
C GLY A 298 15.40 9.28 -1.40
N ALA A 299 16.49 9.20 -2.17
CA ALA A 299 16.82 10.16 -3.24
C ALA A 299 16.43 9.72 -4.65
N GLY A 300 16.02 8.45 -4.84
CA GLY A 300 15.68 7.91 -6.15
C GLY A 300 14.59 8.74 -6.85
N PHE A 301 14.87 9.19 -8.08
CA PHE A 301 13.94 9.93 -8.95
C PHE A 301 13.31 11.18 -8.29
N ARG A 302 14.07 11.95 -7.52
CA ARG A 302 13.61 13.29 -7.11
C ARG A 302 13.52 14.19 -8.34
N VAL A 303 12.50 15.04 -8.40
CA VAL A 303 12.30 15.98 -9.53
C VAL A 303 13.49 16.92 -9.73
N SER A 304 14.17 17.33 -8.66
CA SER A 304 15.37 18.17 -8.74
C SER A 304 16.50 17.47 -9.49
N ASP A 305 16.63 16.17 -9.29
CA ASP A 305 17.73 15.36 -9.82
C ASP A 305 17.42 14.98 -11.27
N LEU A 306 16.13 14.79 -11.60
CA LEU A 306 15.65 14.68 -12.98
C LEU A 306 15.93 15.94 -13.80
N LEU A 307 15.85 17.13 -13.19
CA LEU A 307 16.14 18.39 -13.87
C LEU A 307 17.63 18.69 -13.97
N SER A 308 18.43 18.34 -12.96
CA SER A 308 19.87 18.64 -12.92
C SER A 308 20.73 17.60 -13.64
N ALA A 309 20.37 16.32 -13.56
CA ALA A 309 21.15 15.21 -14.09
C ALA A 309 20.26 14.10 -14.70
N PRO A 310 19.40 14.41 -15.70
CA PRO A 310 18.42 13.46 -16.24
C PRO A 310 19.04 12.17 -16.75
N ARG A 311 20.22 12.25 -17.39
CA ARG A 311 20.90 11.07 -17.96
C ARG A 311 21.32 10.08 -16.87
N GLU A 312 21.85 10.56 -15.75
CA GLU A 312 22.27 9.70 -14.65
C GLU A 312 21.07 9.06 -13.94
N VAL A 313 19.96 9.80 -13.82
CA VAL A 313 18.73 9.27 -13.20
C VAL A 313 18.09 8.17 -14.05
N PHE A 314 18.01 8.35 -15.39
CA PHE A 314 17.36 7.37 -16.26
C PHE A 314 18.24 6.20 -16.67
N PHE A 315 19.54 6.42 -16.89
CA PHE A 315 20.45 5.40 -17.44
C PHE A 315 21.52 4.93 -16.45
N GLY A 316 21.54 5.48 -15.23
CA GLY A 316 22.58 5.22 -14.24
C GLY A 316 23.88 5.98 -14.56
N LYS A 317 24.85 5.82 -13.66
CA LYS A 317 26.19 6.38 -13.86
C LYS A 317 26.93 5.61 -14.94
N LEU A 318 27.81 6.30 -15.67
CA LEU A 318 28.73 5.65 -16.60
C LEU A 318 29.56 4.59 -15.86
N ARG A 319 29.69 3.41 -16.46
CA ARG A 319 30.64 2.40 -16.00
C ARG A 319 32.04 2.92 -16.34
N ASN A 320 32.76 3.37 -15.32
CA ASN A 320 34.20 3.65 -15.42
C ASN A 320 35.00 2.35 -15.35
#